data_AF-A0A0B7NS00-F1
#
_entry.id   AF-A0A0B7NS00-F1
#
_cell.length_a   1.000
_cell.length_b   1.000
_cell.length_c   1.000
_cell.angle_alpha   90.00
_cell.angle_beta   90.00
_cell.angle_gamma   90.00
#
_symmetry.space_group_name_H-M   'P 1'
#
loop_
_entity.id
_entity.type
_entity.pdbx_description
1 polymer ?
#
loop_
_entity_poly.entity_id
_entity_poly.type
_entity_poly.pdbx_seq_one_letter_code
_entity_poly.pdbx_strand_id
1 'polypeptide(L)'
;MDLSDNNIQDSSIHILNEIDTTSYETKQLPESHNSNSGGWTHTIKHYFPHYKYQNIGTVQIEERPSWLHCIAYGIQHVLAMFSGVIVLPLILGYDSNSTYKHSIPSLFFSGLSTFVFFIVTGGRVPSYLGCSGSFVSIILTISNYTSTPDSGMNTNTSSVQGAIFVLSLTYAAVALIVMVFGYTWLEFIMPPIVTGSIITSIGLHLSFLSYDEATTSSFDTYMAIATAAAVMLISVYAPTNALRTMVGYFIHAMCGLKGIGPPIDYSEIASNPWIRAPSAYFGLKFDAGSIGMVMPILVVLLAENLGPMLRFVGRAYLGDALGCLVASLTGAVPFTTYAENIGVLV
;
A
#
# COMPACT_ATOMS: atom_id res chain seq x y z
N MET A 1 -57.26 -19.82 17.91
CA MET A 1 -56.97 -21.21 18.34
C MET A 1 -56.44 -21.92 17.11
N ASP A 2 -55.19 -22.40 17.21
CA ASP A 2 -54.50 -23.34 16.31
C ASP A 2 -54.10 -22.89 14.89
N LEU A 3 -52.81 -22.61 14.66
CA LEU A 3 -51.81 -23.52 14.03
C LEU A 3 -50.56 -22.80 13.45
N SER A 4 -49.41 -23.48 13.61
CA SER A 4 -48.08 -23.38 12.91
C SER A 4 -47.28 -22.07 13.05
N ASP A 5 -46.15 -21.99 13.75
CA ASP A 5 -44.85 -22.71 13.68
C ASP A 5 -44.14 -22.71 12.29
N ASN A 6 -42.89 -22.24 12.33
CA ASN A 6 -41.75 -22.63 11.48
C ASN A 6 -41.58 -22.06 10.06
N ASN A 7 -41.59 -20.73 9.84
CA ASN A 7 -41.17 -20.25 8.50
C ASN A 7 -40.46 -18.89 8.37
N ILE A 8 -39.94 -18.30 9.45
CA ILE A 8 -39.24 -17.00 9.36
C ILE A 8 -37.80 -17.06 9.87
N GLN A 9 -37.41 -18.10 10.61
CA GLN A 9 -36.04 -18.26 11.11
C GLN A 9 -35.12 -19.07 10.17
N ASP A 10 -35.66 -19.85 9.24
CA ASP A 10 -34.84 -20.65 8.29
C ASP A 10 -34.34 -19.84 7.07
N SER A 11 -35.02 -18.76 6.67
CA SER A 11 -34.60 -17.96 5.51
C SER A 11 -33.39 -17.07 5.78
N SER A 12 -33.17 -16.69 7.04
CA SER A 12 -32.02 -15.84 7.43
C SER A 12 -30.73 -16.66 7.65
N ILE A 13 -30.86 -17.97 7.87
CA ILE A 13 -29.72 -18.89 8.05
C ILE A 13 -29.28 -19.46 6.69
N HIS A 14 -30.20 -19.58 5.72
CA HIS A 14 -29.85 -20.00 4.36
C HIS A 14 -29.07 -18.95 3.55
N ILE A 15 -29.27 -17.64 3.78
CA ILE A 15 -28.55 -16.58 3.05
C ILE A 15 -27.10 -16.44 3.55
N LEU A 16 -26.80 -16.84 4.79
CA LEU A 16 -25.44 -16.81 5.35
C LEU A 16 -24.59 -18.05 5.02
N ASN A 17 -25.21 -19.11 4.49
CA ASN A 17 -24.51 -20.31 4.01
C ASN A 17 -24.23 -20.29 2.49
N GLU A 18 -24.71 -19.27 1.77
CA GLU A 18 -24.57 -19.16 0.31
C GLU A 18 -23.50 -18.13 -0.12
N ILE A 19 -22.71 -17.61 0.84
CA ILE A 19 -21.44 -16.94 0.53
C ILE A 19 -20.41 -18.04 0.26
N ASP A 20 -20.50 -18.57 -0.96
CA ASP A 20 -19.53 -19.33 -1.75
C ASP A 20 -18.21 -19.72 -1.02
N THR A 21 -18.31 -20.70 -0.14
CA THR A 21 -17.16 -21.49 0.34
C THR A 21 -16.80 -22.62 -0.63
N THR A 22 -17.52 -22.72 -1.76
CA THR A 22 -17.42 -23.80 -2.74
C THR A 22 -16.49 -23.55 -3.93
N SER A 23 -15.85 -22.37 -4.02
CA SER A 23 -14.92 -22.07 -5.12
C SER A 23 -13.42 -22.21 -4.76
N TYR A 24 -13.09 -22.56 -3.50
CA TYR A 24 -11.69 -22.66 -3.05
C TYR A 24 -11.19 -24.10 -2.74
N GLU A 25 -12.06 -25.10 -2.65
CA GLU A 25 -11.68 -26.50 -2.43
C GLU A 25 -12.12 -27.42 -3.57
N THR A 26 -11.26 -27.56 -4.59
CA THR A 26 -10.89 -28.81 -5.30
C THR A 26 -10.34 -28.51 -6.70
N LYS A 27 -9.11 -28.00 -6.73
CA LYS A 27 -8.15 -28.42 -7.75
C LYS A 27 -6.86 -28.79 -7.04
N GLN A 28 -6.82 -30.03 -6.56
CA GLN A 28 -5.57 -30.71 -6.26
C GLN A 28 -4.71 -30.62 -7.53
N LEU A 29 -3.64 -29.83 -7.46
CA LEU A 29 -2.56 -29.87 -8.43
C LEU A 29 -1.95 -31.28 -8.35
N PRO A 30 -1.71 -31.99 -9.46
CA PRO A 30 -1.04 -33.28 -9.39
C PRO A 30 0.35 -33.07 -8.80
N GLU A 31 0.65 -33.76 -7.70
CA GLU A 31 2.01 -33.88 -7.18
C GLU A 31 2.89 -34.55 -8.25
N SER A 32 3.59 -33.73 -9.04
CA SER A 32 4.62 -34.23 -9.93
C SER A 32 5.88 -34.52 -9.12
N HIS A 33 5.93 -35.69 -8.51
CA HIS A 33 7.19 -36.36 -8.23
C HIS A 33 7.88 -36.61 -9.57
N ASN A 34 8.77 -35.70 -9.97
CA ASN A 34 9.75 -36.02 -11.01
C ASN A 34 11.06 -35.28 -10.73
N SER A 35 11.97 -35.98 -10.07
CA SER A 35 13.38 -35.61 -10.04
C SER A 35 13.90 -35.74 -11.46
N ASN A 36 14.22 -34.63 -12.13
CA ASN A 36 15.24 -34.58 -13.18
C ASN A 36 15.54 -33.13 -13.58
N SER A 37 16.76 -32.69 -13.24
CA SER A 37 17.61 -31.71 -13.91
C SER A 37 17.00 -30.81 -15.01
N GLY A 38 16.03 -29.96 -14.67
CA GLY A 38 15.63 -28.83 -15.50
C GLY A 38 16.53 -27.64 -15.19
N GLY A 39 17.34 -27.20 -16.16
CA GLY A 39 18.17 -25.99 -16.00
C GLY A 39 17.32 -24.78 -15.60
N TRP A 40 17.94 -23.77 -14.99
CA TRP A 40 17.31 -22.55 -14.43
C TRP A 40 16.20 -21.93 -15.30
N THR A 41 16.27 -22.07 -16.63
CA THR A 41 15.28 -21.62 -17.59
C THR A 41 13.92 -22.33 -17.49
N HIS A 42 13.89 -23.62 -17.11
CA HIS A 42 12.65 -24.38 -16.94
C HIS A 42 11.94 -23.99 -15.63
N THR A 43 12.70 -23.71 -14.56
CA THR A 43 12.17 -23.24 -13.28
C THR A 43 11.60 -21.83 -13.37
N ILE A 44 12.25 -20.92 -14.12
CA ILE A 44 11.75 -19.55 -14.34
C ILE A 44 10.45 -19.55 -15.16
N LYS A 45 10.34 -20.41 -16.20
CA LYS A 45 9.13 -20.49 -17.04
C LYS A 45 7.85 -20.88 -16.28
N HIS A 46 7.98 -21.61 -15.18
CA HIS A 46 6.84 -22.02 -14.34
C HIS A 46 6.66 -21.17 -13.08
N TYR A 47 7.59 -20.24 -12.84
CA TYR A 47 7.56 -19.41 -11.65
C TYR A 47 6.41 -18.41 -11.67
N PHE A 48 6.13 -17.79 -12.81
CA PHE A 48 4.96 -16.92 -12.98
C PHE A 48 3.76 -17.71 -13.55
N PRO A 49 2.52 -17.39 -13.13
CA PRO A 49 1.33 -17.98 -13.74
C PRO A 49 1.20 -17.53 -15.20
N HIS A 50 0.61 -18.38 -16.04
CA HIS A 50 0.29 -18.00 -17.42
C HIS A 50 -1.01 -17.19 -17.42
N TYR A 51 -0.89 -15.87 -17.53
CA TYR A 51 -2.02 -14.95 -17.50
C TYR A 51 -2.93 -15.13 -18.73
N LYS A 52 -4.11 -15.72 -18.52
CA LYS A 52 -5.11 -15.95 -19.58
C LYS A 52 -5.83 -14.66 -19.93
N TYR A 53 -6.12 -14.46 -21.21
CA TYR A 53 -6.82 -13.26 -21.65
C TYR A 53 -8.31 -13.35 -21.29
N GLN A 54 -8.82 -12.38 -20.53
CA GLN A 54 -10.21 -12.28 -20.12
C GLN A 54 -10.68 -10.83 -20.22
N ASN A 55 -11.73 -10.56 -21.01
CA ASN A 55 -12.19 -9.19 -21.29
C ASN A 55 -13.63 -8.93 -20.83
N ILE A 56 -14.29 -9.93 -20.24
CA ILE A 56 -15.71 -9.88 -19.85
C ILE A 56 -15.82 -10.48 -18.44
N GLY A 57 -16.44 -9.75 -17.51
CA GLY A 57 -16.63 -10.18 -16.12
C GLY A 57 -15.47 -9.80 -15.19
N THR A 58 -15.44 -10.42 -14.01
CA THR A 58 -14.43 -10.19 -12.98
C THR A 58 -13.09 -10.83 -13.38
N VAL A 59 -12.02 -10.02 -13.41
CA VAL A 59 -10.68 -10.47 -13.78
C VAL A 59 -10.01 -11.12 -12.57
N GLN A 60 -9.62 -12.38 -12.70
CA GLN A 60 -8.93 -13.11 -11.64
C GLN A 60 -7.41 -12.86 -11.65
N ILE A 61 -6.72 -13.26 -10.57
CA ILE A 61 -5.26 -13.07 -10.40
C ILE A 61 -4.44 -13.73 -11.54
N GLU A 62 -4.91 -14.86 -12.07
CA GLU A 62 -4.24 -15.58 -13.16
C GLU A 62 -4.75 -15.17 -14.56
N GLU A 63 -5.45 -14.04 -14.65
CA GLU A 63 -6.02 -13.50 -15.88
C GLU A 63 -5.47 -12.11 -16.17
N ARG A 64 -5.63 -11.67 -17.42
CA ARG A 64 -5.27 -10.32 -17.85
C ARG A 64 -6.37 -9.72 -18.73
N PRO A 65 -6.75 -8.46 -18.50
CA PRO A 65 -7.66 -7.75 -19.38
C PRO A 65 -6.97 -7.29 -20.67
N SER A 66 -7.72 -6.61 -21.54
CA SER A 66 -7.13 -5.99 -22.72
C SER A 66 -6.06 -4.97 -22.35
N TRP A 67 -5.08 -4.76 -23.23
CA TRP A 67 -3.96 -3.87 -22.94
C TRP A 67 -4.42 -2.44 -22.57
N LEU A 68 -5.48 -1.97 -23.21
CA LEU A 68 -6.04 -0.66 -22.91
C LEU A 68 -6.63 -0.60 -21.49
N HIS A 69 -7.37 -1.63 -21.08
CA HIS A 69 -7.88 -1.74 -19.72
C HIS A 69 -6.75 -1.91 -18.70
N CYS A 70 -5.70 -2.69 -18.99
CA CYS A 70 -4.51 -2.79 -18.12
C CYS A 70 -3.88 -1.41 -17.87
N ILE A 71 -3.73 -0.59 -18.92
CA ILE A 71 -3.15 0.75 -18.79
C ILE A 71 -4.08 1.64 -17.95
N ALA A 72 -5.39 1.61 -18.22
CA ALA A 72 -6.38 2.40 -17.48
C ALA A 72 -6.41 2.03 -15.98
N TYR A 73 -6.46 0.73 -15.65
CA TYR A 73 -6.40 0.26 -14.27
C TYR A 73 -5.04 0.55 -13.61
N GLY A 74 -3.95 0.45 -14.37
CA GLY A 74 -2.62 0.83 -13.88
C GLY A 74 -2.56 2.30 -13.47
N ILE A 75 -3.10 3.21 -14.30
CA ILE A 75 -3.21 4.63 -13.97
C ILE A 75 -4.05 4.83 -12.71
N GLN A 76 -5.17 4.11 -12.57
CA GLN A 76 -6.01 4.18 -11.38
C GLN A 76 -5.25 3.75 -10.10
N HIS A 77 -4.50 2.65 -10.15
CA HIS A 77 -3.68 2.20 -9.02
C HIS A 77 -2.57 3.19 -8.65
N VAL A 78 -1.92 3.79 -9.65
CA VAL A 78 -0.91 4.82 -9.42
C VAL A 78 -1.54 6.04 -8.75
N LEU A 79 -2.69 6.50 -9.22
CA LEU A 79 -3.38 7.69 -8.67
C LEU A 79 -3.98 7.46 -7.28
N ALA A 80 -4.43 6.24 -6.98
CA ALA A 80 -4.89 5.86 -5.66
C ALA A 80 -3.76 5.91 -4.63
N MET A 81 -2.58 5.47 -5.02
CA MET A 81 -1.39 5.41 -4.18
C MET A 81 -0.64 6.75 -4.08
N PHE A 82 -0.82 7.62 -5.08
CA PHE A 82 -0.10 8.88 -5.23
C PHE A 82 -0.19 9.77 -3.98
N SER A 83 -1.36 9.82 -3.34
CA SER A 83 -1.59 10.60 -2.11
C SER A 83 -0.64 10.15 -1.00
N GLY A 84 -0.66 8.87 -0.62
CA GLY A 84 0.21 8.37 0.45
C GLY A 84 1.70 8.49 0.13
N VAL A 85 2.10 8.23 -1.12
CA VAL A 85 3.52 8.23 -1.48
C VAL A 85 4.13 9.64 -1.51
N ILE A 86 3.33 10.69 -1.73
CA ILE A 86 3.80 12.08 -1.79
C ILE A 86 3.52 12.85 -0.51
N VAL A 87 2.35 12.66 0.10
CA VAL A 87 1.97 13.39 1.31
C VAL A 87 2.85 12.99 2.48
N LEU A 88 3.19 11.70 2.64
CA LEU A 88 4.01 11.27 3.79
C LEU A 88 5.43 11.90 3.78
N PRO A 89 6.20 11.89 2.67
CA PRO A 89 7.47 12.61 2.61
C PRO A 89 7.36 14.11 2.92
N LEU A 90 6.29 14.77 2.48
CA LEU A 90 6.02 16.18 2.77
C LEU A 90 5.81 16.40 4.27
N ILE A 91 4.94 15.59 4.90
CA ILE A 91 4.71 15.66 6.35
C ILE A 91 6.00 15.39 7.12
N LEU A 92 6.86 14.47 6.67
CA LEU A 92 8.12 14.14 7.35
C LEU A 92 9.23 15.18 7.16
N GLY A 93 8.96 16.25 6.41
CA GLY A 93 9.94 17.30 6.10
C GLY A 93 11.06 16.83 5.20
N TYR A 94 10.87 15.72 4.47
CA TYR A 94 11.85 15.27 3.48
C TYR A 94 11.86 16.23 2.28
N ASP A 95 10.72 16.83 1.99
CA ASP A 95 10.59 17.92 1.02
C ASP A 95 10.15 19.22 1.70
N SER A 96 10.48 20.35 1.06
CA SER A 96 9.99 21.68 1.43
C SER A 96 9.14 22.24 0.30
N ASN A 97 8.31 23.25 0.60
CA ASN A 97 7.29 23.85 -0.28
C ASN A 97 7.75 24.34 -1.67
N SER A 98 9.03 24.22 -2.02
CA SER A 98 9.57 24.62 -3.33
C SER A 98 10.58 23.64 -3.93
N THR A 99 10.71 22.42 -3.38
CA THR A 99 11.58 21.39 -3.96
C THR A 99 11.08 20.01 -3.58
N TYR A 100 10.33 19.34 -4.48
CA TYR A 100 9.92 17.94 -4.37
C TYR A 100 11.07 16.95 -4.61
N LYS A 101 12.19 17.16 -3.92
CA LYS A 101 13.45 16.44 -4.14
C LYS A 101 13.40 14.98 -3.70
N HIS A 102 12.49 14.62 -2.79
CA HIS A 102 12.39 13.31 -2.15
C HIS A 102 11.08 12.59 -2.48
N SER A 103 9.99 13.31 -2.76
CA SER A 103 8.69 12.73 -3.12
C SER A 103 8.73 12.05 -4.49
N ILE A 104 9.35 12.69 -5.49
CA ILE A 104 9.46 12.12 -6.85
C ILE A 104 10.33 10.84 -6.85
N PRO A 105 11.54 10.82 -6.23
CA PRO A 105 12.29 9.58 -6.07
C PRO A 105 11.55 8.52 -5.25
N SER A 106 10.78 8.91 -4.24
CA SER A 106 9.99 7.96 -3.43
C SER A 106 8.97 7.21 -4.29
N LEU A 107 8.31 7.88 -5.23
CA LEU A 107 7.42 7.23 -6.20
C LEU A 107 8.17 6.23 -7.10
N PHE A 108 9.36 6.59 -7.57
CA PHE A 108 10.20 5.69 -8.36
C PHE A 108 10.63 4.45 -7.57
N PHE A 109 11.11 4.62 -6.34
CA PHE A 109 11.56 3.52 -5.50
C PHE A 109 10.41 2.67 -4.96
N SER A 110 9.22 3.24 -4.77
CA SER A 110 7.99 2.51 -4.48
C SER A 110 7.59 1.61 -5.66
N GLY A 111 7.65 2.12 -6.89
CA GLY A 111 7.46 1.31 -8.10
C GLY A 111 8.49 0.19 -8.22
N LEU A 112 9.77 0.49 -7.98
CA LEU A 112 10.84 -0.51 -7.97
C LEU A 112 10.59 -1.59 -6.89
N SER A 113 10.19 -1.18 -5.69
CA SER A 113 9.87 -2.09 -4.58
C SER A 113 8.66 -2.97 -4.91
N THR A 114 7.66 -2.42 -5.60
CA THR A 114 6.52 -3.20 -6.09
C THR A 114 6.95 -4.25 -7.13
N PHE A 115 7.89 -3.93 -8.02
CA PHE A 115 8.47 -4.94 -8.92
C PHE A 115 9.22 -6.04 -8.16
N VAL A 116 10.01 -5.67 -7.14
CA VAL A 116 10.69 -6.65 -6.28
C VAL A 116 9.67 -7.54 -5.58
N PHE A 117 8.62 -6.96 -5.00
CA PHE A 117 7.54 -7.70 -4.37
C PHE A 117 6.84 -8.65 -5.35
N PHE A 118 6.52 -8.18 -6.57
CA PHE A 118 5.90 -8.99 -7.61
C PHE A 118 6.77 -10.19 -8.00
N ILE A 119 8.08 -10.00 -8.11
CA ILE A 119 9.04 -11.07 -8.37
C ILE A 119 9.10 -12.04 -7.18
N VAL A 120 9.19 -11.55 -5.94
CA VAL A 120 9.29 -12.42 -4.75
C VAL A 120 8.02 -13.24 -4.54
N THR A 121 6.84 -12.67 -4.79
CA THR A 121 5.55 -13.37 -4.69
C THR A 121 5.24 -14.25 -5.91
N GLY A 122 6.04 -14.16 -6.97
CA GLY A 122 5.82 -14.91 -8.21
C GLY A 122 4.55 -14.49 -8.95
N GLY A 123 4.16 -13.22 -8.83
CA GLY A 123 3.01 -12.64 -9.50
C GLY A 123 1.65 -13.20 -9.11
N ARG A 124 1.55 -13.86 -7.94
CA ARG A 124 0.31 -14.47 -7.41
C ARG A 124 -0.35 -13.64 -6.31
N VAL A 125 0.30 -12.57 -5.89
CA VAL A 125 -0.19 -11.67 -4.85
C VAL A 125 -0.42 -10.30 -5.48
N PRO A 126 -1.68 -9.89 -5.71
CA PRO A 126 -1.99 -8.56 -6.22
C PRO A 126 -1.83 -7.54 -5.09
N SER A 127 -0.63 -7.01 -4.93
CA SER A 127 -0.33 -5.96 -3.95
C SER A 127 0.67 -4.94 -4.52
N TYR A 128 0.60 -3.73 -3.98
CA TYR A 128 1.42 -2.58 -4.32
C TYR A 128 2.08 -2.04 -3.04
N LEU A 129 3.32 -1.57 -3.13
CA LEU A 129 4.10 -1.15 -1.98
C LEU A 129 4.16 0.38 -1.87
N GLY A 130 3.35 0.95 -0.98
CA GLY A 130 3.26 2.40 -0.74
C GLY A 130 3.93 2.85 0.55
N CYS A 131 4.10 4.16 0.72
CA CYS A 131 4.66 4.71 1.95
C CYS A 131 3.74 4.35 3.14
N SER A 132 4.33 3.77 4.18
CA SER A 132 3.55 3.28 5.33
C SER A 132 3.30 4.35 6.38
N GLY A 133 2.02 4.58 6.67
CA GLY A 133 1.55 5.48 7.73
C GLY A 133 2.01 5.10 9.13
N SER A 134 2.28 3.81 9.36
CA SER A 134 2.70 3.28 10.66
C SER A 134 4.04 3.86 11.15
N PHE A 135 4.87 4.36 10.23
CA PHE A 135 6.17 4.94 10.56
C PHE A 135 6.14 6.45 10.81
N VAL A 136 5.05 7.15 10.52
CA VAL A 136 5.04 8.63 10.57
C VAL A 136 5.42 9.12 11.97
N SER A 137 4.73 8.64 13.00
CA SER A 137 4.95 9.10 14.38
C SER A 137 6.35 8.75 14.90
N ILE A 138 6.89 7.57 14.54
CA ILE A 138 8.23 7.15 14.99
C ILE A 138 9.33 7.96 14.30
N ILE A 139 9.16 8.26 13.01
CA ILE A 139 10.13 9.04 12.24
C ILE A 139 10.20 10.46 12.79
N LEU A 140 9.05 11.09 13.04
CA LEU A 140 8.98 12.42 13.65
C LEU A 140 9.66 12.46 15.03
N THR A 141 9.44 11.42 15.84
CA THR A 141 10.04 11.29 17.18
C THR A 141 11.56 11.15 17.10
N ILE A 142 12.08 10.23 16.28
CA ILE A 142 13.53 9.97 16.18
C ILE A 142 14.26 11.14 15.53
N SER A 143 13.66 11.75 14.52
CA SER A 143 14.26 12.90 13.83
C SER A 143 14.13 14.20 14.62
N ASN A 144 13.37 14.21 15.73
CA ASN A 144 13.00 15.40 16.50
C ASN A 144 12.45 16.51 15.60
N TYR A 145 11.64 16.13 14.61
CA TYR A 145 11.06 17.03 13.63
C TYR A 145 9.60 17.32 13.97
N THR A 146 9.21 18.58 13.83
CA THR A 146 7.81 19.00 13.97
C THR A 146 7.43 19.75 12.72
N SER A 147 6.50 19.17 11.97
CA SER A 147 5.96 19.72 10.73
C SER A 147 5.10 20.94 11.08
N THR A 148 5.56 22.11 10.67
CA THR A 148 4.82 23.38 10.78
C THR A 148 4.87 24.07 9.42
N PRO A 149 3.94 24.99 9.11
CA PRO A 149 3.94 25.66 7.80
C PRO A 149 5.27 26.34 7.44
N ASP A 150 6.07 26.72 8.45
CA ASP A 150 7.39 27.36 8.32
C ASP A 150 8.58 26.42 8.58
N SER A 151 8.36 25.11 8.80
CA SER A 151 9.46 24.18 9.08
C SER A 151 10.32 23.93 7.84
N GLY A 152 11.64 24.08 7.98
CA GLY A 152 12.61 23.72 6.96
C GLY A 152 12.82 22.20 6.83
N MET A 153 13.68 21.78 5.90
CA MET A 153 13.93 20.34 5.66
C MET A 153 14.44 19.60 6.92
N ASN A 154 13.97 18.38 7.11
CA ASN A 154 14.42 17.48 8.14
C ASN A 154 15.86 17.01 7.86
N THR A 155 16.78 17.38 8.76
CA THR A 155 18.22 17.06 8.62
C THR A 155 18.63 15.78 9.36
N ASN A 156 17.78 15.25 10.24
CA ASN A 156 18.09 14.12 11.13
C ASN A 156 17.49 12.79 10.63
N THR A 157 17.63 12.51 9.33
CA THR A 157 17.05 11.31 8.71
C THR A 157 17.98 10.09 8.72
N SER A 158 19.27 10.32 8.98
CA SER A 158 20.29 9.27 8.98
C SER A 158 20.09 8.16 10.01
N SER A 159 19.72 8.54 11.25
CA SER A 159 19.45 7.57 12.32
C SER A 159 18.17 6.76 12.06
N VAL A 160 17.17 7.42 11.46
CA VAL A 160 15.91 6.81 11.04
C VAL A 160 16.17 5.74 9.98
N GLN A 161 16.95 6.07 8.94
CA GLN A 161 17.32 5.13 7.87
C GLN A 161 18.06 3.90 8.42
N GLY A 162 19.02 4.09 9.33
CA GLY A 162 19.72 2.97 9.97
C GLY A 162 18.78 2.09 10.80
N ALA A 163 17.84 2.68 11.54
CA ALA A 163 16.86 1.93 12.32
C ALA A 163 15.91 1.10 11.43
N ILE A 164 15.40 1.69 10.35
CA ILE A 164 14.55 1.00 9.36
C ILE A 164 15.33 -0.11 8.66
N PHE A 165 16.62 0.10 8.33
CA PHE A 165 17.45 -0.94 7.71
C PHE A 165 17.52 -2.20 8.58
N VAL A 166 17.77 -2.03 9.89
CA VAL A 166 17.81 -3.16 10.84
C VAL A 166 16.43 -3.79 10.97
N LEU A 167 15.36 -3.00 11.07
CA LEU A 167 13.99 -3.51 11.08
C LEU A 167 13.70 -4.37 9.84
N SER A 168 14.10 -3.90 8.66
CA SER A 168 13.89 -4.58 7.38
C SER A 168 14.59 -5.94 7.36
N LEU A 169 15.81 -6.01 7.88
CA LEU A 169 16.56 -7.27 7.99
C LEU A 169 15.90 -8.24 8.97
N THR A 170 15.46 -7.73 10.13
CA THR A 170 14.71 -8.54 11.11
C THR A 170 13.40 -9.04 10.52
N TYR A 171 12.68 -8.18 9.80
CA TYR A 171 11.42 -8.54 9.15
C TYR A 171 11.64 -9.59 8.05
N ALA A 172 12.69 -9.46 7.24
CA ALA A 172 13.07 -10.48 6.26
C ALA A 172 13.42 -11.82 6.94
N ALA A 173 14.10 -11.79 8.10
CA ALA A 173 14.37 -13.00 8.86
C ALA A 173 13.08 -13.68 9.36
N VAL A 174 12.13 -12.90 9.89
CA VAL A 174 10.80 -13.42 10.27
C VAL A 174 10.07 -13.98 9.05
N ALA A 175 10.12 -13.30 7.90
CA ALA A 175 9.50 -13.78 6.67
C ALA A 175 10.06 -15.15 6.24
N LEU A 176 11.37 -15.35 6.34
CA LEU A 176 12.00 -16.65 6.06
C LEU A 176 11.56 -17.73 7.06
N ILE A 177 11.43 -17.40 8.34
CA ILE A 177 10.89 -18.33 9.35
C ILE A 177 9.46 -18.74 8.95
N VAL A 178 8.62 -17.79 8.54
CA VAL A 178 7.23 -18.08 8.11
C VAL A 178 7.20 -18.94 6.86
N MET A 179 8.13 -18.77 5.92
CA MET A 179 8.23 -19.63 4.74
C MET A 179 8.56 -21.09 5.10
N VAL A 180 9.37 -21.31 6.14
CA VAL A 180 9.83 -22.64 6.54
C VAL A 180 8.84 -23.33 7.47
N PHE A 181 8.33 -22.61 8.49
CA PHE A 181 7.51 -23.16 9.56
C PHE A 181 6.00 -22.95 9.37
N GLY A 182 5.60 -22.17 8.35
CA GLY A 182 4.21 -21.77 8.13
C GLY A 182 3.79 -20.56 8.98
N TYR A 183 2.53 -20.13 8.80
CA TYR A 183 1.97 -18.92 9.40
C TYR A 183 1.03 -19.16 10.59
N THR A 184 0.69 -20.41 10.90
CA THR A 184 -0.32 -20.75 11.93
C THR A 184 0.03 -20.21 13.32
N TRP A 185 1.32 -20.14 13.66
CA TRP A 185 1.77 -19.56 14.93
C TRP A 185 1.53 -18.04 14.99
N LEU A 186 1.59 -17.32 13.87
CA LEU A 186 1.26 -15.89 13.80
C LEU A 186 -0.22 -15.67 14.00
N GLU A 187 -1.07 -16.51 13.40
CA GLU A 187 -2.52 -16.44 13.59
C GLU A 187 -2.92 -16.68 15.05
N PHE A 188 -2.21 -17.54 15.75
CA PHE A 188 -2.39 -17.75 17.19
C PHE A 188 -2.00 -16.52 18.03
N ILE A 189 -0.90 -15.85 17.68
CA ILE A 189 -0.42 -14.65 18.40
C ILE A 189 -1.27 -13.41 18.04
N MET A 190 -1.74 -13.32 16.80
CA MET A 190 -2.50 -12.20 16.25
C MET A 190 -3.87 -12.67 15.75
N PRO A 191 -4.78 -13.03 16.66
CA PRO A 191 -6.15 -13.36 16.29
C PRO A 191 -6.84 -12.14 15.64
N PRO A 192 -7.94 -12.32 14.91
CA PRO A 192 -8.61 -11.25 14.16
C PRO A 192 -8.94 -9.99 14.99
N ILE A 193 -9.21 -10.15 16.29
CA ILE A 193 -9.44 -9.02 17.21
C ILE A 193 -8.21 -8.14 17.39
N VAL A 194 -7.00 -8.73 17.43
CA VAL A 194 -5.73 -7.98 17.56
C VAL A 194 -5.41 -7.30 16.24
N THR A 195 -5.44 -8.06 15.14
CA THR A 195 -5.14 -7.55 13.80
C THR A 195 -6.09 -6.43 13.40
N GLY A 196 -7.40 -6.61 13.62
CA GLY A 196 -8.41 -5.57 13.35
C GLY A 196 -8.24 -4.32 14.20
N SER A 197 -7.86 -4.48 15.47
CA SER A 197 -7.58 -3.34 16.37
C SER A 197 -6.37 -2.53 15.90
N ILE A 198 -5.29 -3.21 15.51
CA ILE A 198 -4.08 -2.57 14.98
C ILE A 198 -4.41 -1.80 13.70
N ILE A 199 -5.06 -2.44 12.72
CA ILE A 199 -5.43 -1.81 11.44
C ILE A 199 -6.33 -0.59 11.66
N THR A 200 -7.33 -0.71 12.56
CA THR A 200 -8.22 0.41 12.90
C THR A 200 -7.46 1.57 13.55
N SER A 201 -6.50 1.28 14.44
CA SER A 201 -5.67 2.31 15.06
C SER A 201 -4.79 3.06 14.05
N ILE A 202 -4.23 2.36 13.06
CA ILE A 202 -3.45 2.99 11.99
C ILE A 202 -4.34 3.93 11.16
N GLY A 203 -5.50 3.43 10.70
CA GLY A 203 -6.44 4.22 9.91
C GLY A 203 -6.93 5.46 10.64
N LEU A 204 -7.23 5.33 11.93
CA LEU A 204 -7.68 6.45 12.77
C LEU A 204 -6.57 7.49 12.97
N HIS A 205 -5.31 7.06 13.14
CA HIS A 205 -4.17 7.97 13.21
C HIS A 205 -3.95 8.74 11.89
N LEU A 206 -3.99 8.04 10.75
CA LEU A 206 -3.90 8.66 9.42
C LEU A 206 -5.06 9.62 9.13
N SER A 207 -6.25 9.34 9.69
CA SER A 207 -7.41 10.22 9.54
C SER A 207 -7.20 11.57 10.24
N PHE A 208 -6.54 11.59 11.41
CA PHE A 208 -6.20 12.85 12.08
C PHE A 208 -5.16 13.65 11.29
N LEU A 209 -4.12 13.00 10.78
CA LEU A 209 -3.13 13.68 9.92
C LEU A 209 -3.79 14.28 8.68
N SER A 210 -4.71 13.55 8.05
CA SER A 210 -5.46 14.05 6.89
C SER A 210 -6.39 15.21 7.24
N TYR A 211 -6.95 15.22 8.46
CA TYR A 211 -7.79 16.31 8.96
C TYR A 211 -6.99 17.59 9.18
N ASP A 212 -5.81 17.49 9.80
CA ASP A 212 -4.94 18.64 10.05
C ASP A 212 -4.51 19.28 8.71
N GLU A 213 -4.12 18.47 7.72
CA GLU A 213 -3.79 18.96 6.37
C GLU A 213 -5.00 19.62 5.69
N ALA A 214 -6.18 19.00 5.74
CA ALA A 214 -7.40 19.51 5.11
C ALA A 214 -7.96 20.79 5.75
N THR A 215 -7.53 21.13 6.97
CA THR A 215 -8.03 22.30 7.72
C THR A 215 -7.06 23.48 7.75
N THR A 216 -5.94 23.39 7.01
CA THR A 216 -4.93 24.46 6.89
C THR A 216 -5.51 25.78 6.39
N SER A 217 -6.39 25.74 5.39
CA SER A 217 -7.12 26.89 4.85
C SER A 217 -8.59 26.58 4.68
N SER A 218 -9.43 27.61 4.76
CA SER A 218 -10.87 27.47 4.45
C SER A 218 -11.09 26.90 3.05
N PHE A 219 -10.23 27.27 2.08
CA PHE A 219 -10.29 26.72 0.73
C PHE A 219 -10.02 25.20 0.72
N ASP A 220 -8.97 24.76 1.41
CA ASP A 220 -8.60 23.35 1.50
C ASP A 220 -9.71 22.53 2.14
N THR A 221 -10.38 23.08 3.16
CA THR A 221 -11.52 22.43 3.81
C THR A 221 -12.70 22.25 2.85
N TYR A 222 -13.06 23.27 2.07
CA TYR A 222 -14.12 23.15 1.08
C TYR A 222 -13.78 22.10 0.00
N MET A 223 -12.53 22.09 -0.46
CA MET A 223 -12.07 21.14 -1.47
C MET A 223 -12.01 19.71 -0.94
N ALA A 224 -11.56 19.51 0.30
CA ALA A 224 -11.54 18.22 0.96
C ALA A 224 -12.96 17.65 1.11
N ILE A 225 -13.91 18.45 1.61
CA ILE A 225 -15.31 18.04 1.75
C ILE A 225 -15.94 17.74 0.39
N ALA A 226 -15.74 18.61 -0.61
CA ALA A 226 -16.29 18.41 -1.95
C ALA A 226 -15.73 17.14 -2.60
N THR A 227 -14.43 16.90 -2.47
CA THR A 227 -13.77 15.70 -2.99
C THR A 227 -14.24 14.44 -2.28
N ALA A 228 -14.29 14.44 -0.95
CA ALA A 228 -14.77 13.32 -0.16
C ALA A 228 -16.24 12.98 -0.49
N ALA A 229 -17.11 14.00 -0.59
CA ALA A 229 -18.51 13.82 -0.98
C ALA A 229 -18.65 13.27 -2.41
N ALA A 230 -17.88 13.79 -3.36
CA ALA A 230 -17.89 13.30 -4.74
C ALA A 230 -17.43 11.83 -4.83
N VAL A 231 -16.34 11.48 -4.15
CA VAL A 231 -15.84 10.09 -4.11
C VAL A 231 -16.89 9.18 -3.46
N MET A 232 -17.49 9.57 -2.32
CA MET A 232 -18.53 8.77 -1.67
C MET A 232 -19.76 8.57 -2.57
N LEU A 233 -20.28 9.61 -3.20
CA LEU A 233 -21.44 9.52 -4.09
C LEU A 233 -21.16 8.63 -5.30
N ILE A 234 -20.01 8.80 -5.95
CA ILE A 234 -19.63 7.95 -7.09
C ILE A 234 -19.45 6.50 -6.64
N SER A 235 -18.87 6.28 -5.46
CA SER A 235 -18.68 4.93 -4.91
C SER A 235 -19.99 4.18 -4.68
N VAL A 236 -21.07 4.90 -4.35
CA VAL A 236 -22.38 4.30 -4.08
C VAL A 236 -23.23 4.16 -5.35
N TYR A 237 -23.20 5.16 -6.25
CA TYR A 237 -24.15 5.27 -7.35
C TYR A 237 -23.58 4.97 -8.74
N ALA A 238 -22.26 4.94 -8.93
CA ALA A 238 -21.69 4.69 -10.25
C ALA A 238 -21.59 3.18 -10.55
N PRO A 239 -22.03 2.72 -11.75
CA PRO A 239 -21.96 1.31 -12.14
C PRO A 239 -20.54 0.85 -12.53
N THR A 240 -19.55 1.75 -12.54
CA THR A 240 -18.18 1.44 -12.98
C THR A 240 -17.14 1.82 -11.93
N ASN A 241 -16.27 0.86 -11.60
CA ASN A 241 -15.21 1.02 -10.60
C ASN A 241 -14.02 1.87 -11.09
N ALA A 242 -13.98 2.22 -12.39
CA ALA A 242 -12.73 2.55 -13.09
C ALA A 242 -12.19 3.99 -12.93
N LEU A 243 -12.88 4.93 -12.27
CA LEU A 243 -12.46 6.35 -12.26
C LEU A 243 -12.72 7.11 -10.94
N ARG A 244 -13.08 6.40 -9.85
CA ARG A 244 -13.51 7.00 -8.57
C ARG A 244 -12.52 8.03 -8.01
N THR A 245 -11.23 7.70 -8.04
CA THR A 245 -10.17 8.56 -7.48
C THR A 245 -9.81 9.74 -8.38
N MET A 246 -10.05 9.66 -9.69
CA MET A 246 -9.66 10.71 -10.64
C MET A 246 -10.53 11.97 -10.53
N VAL A 247 -11.74 11.85 -9.99
CA VAL A 247 -12.69 12.97 -9.89
C VAL A 247 -12.20 14.06 -8.93
N GLY A 248 -11.57 13.69 -7.82
CA GLY A 248 -10.99 14.67 -6.89
C GLY A 248 -9.93 15.55 -7.54
N TYR A 249 -8.99 14.94 -8.25
CA TYR A 249 -7.96 15.65 -9.02
C TYR A 249 -8.57 16.55 -10.10
N PHE A 250 -9.63 16.09 -10.77
CA PHE A 250 -10.32 16.87 -11.80
C PHE A 250 -11.02 18.10 -11.22
N ILE A 251 -11.71 17.97 -10.08
CA ILE A 251 -12.35 19.09 -9.37
C ILE A 251 -11.29 20.13 -8.99
N HIS A 252 -10.16 19.69 -8.44
CA HIS A 252 -9.06 20.58 -8.08
C HIS A 252 -8.49 21.33 -9.29
N ALA A 253 -8.22 20.63 -10.38
CA ALA A 253 -7.73 21.26 -11.62
C ALA A 253 -8.72 22.31 -12.17
N MET A 254 -10.03 22.04 -12.13
CA MET A 254 -11.05 22.97 -12.58
C MET A 254 -11.15 24.22 -11.71
N CYS A 255 -11.03 24.11 -10.38
CA CYS A 255 -11.00 25.26 -9.49
C CYS A 255 -9.75 26.12 -9.71
N GLY A 256 -8.58 25.48 -9.93
CA GLY A 256 -7.34 26.18 -10.25
C GLY A 256 -7.41 26.96 -11.57
N LEU A 257 -8.01 26.39 -12.62
CA LEU A 257 -8.19 27.06 -13.92
C LEU A 257 -9.17 28.24 -13.86
N LYS A 258 -10.14 28.22 -12.94
CA LYS A 258 -11.12 29.30 -12.74
C LYS A 258 -10.66 30.39 -11.78
N GLY A 259 -9.45 30.26 -11.20
CA GLY A 259 -8.91 31.21 -10.22
C GLY A 259 -9.65 31.21 -8.88
N ILE A 260 -10.42 30.15 -8.58
CA ILE A 260 -11.15 29.97 -7.32
C ILE A 260 -10.25 29.15 -6.38
N GLY A 261 -9.03 29.62 -6.12
CA GLY A 261 -8.01 28.89 -5.34
C GLY A 261 -6.61 29.48 -5.55
N PRO A 262 -5.59 29.00 -4.81
CA PRO A 262 -4.22 29.37 -5.06
C PRO A 262 -3.84 29.03 -6.52
N PRO A 263 -3.10 29.93 -7.22
CA PRO A 263 -2.71 29.69 -8.59
C PRO A 263 -1.82 28.44 -8.67
N ILE A 264 -2.07 27.60 -9.67
CA ILE A 264 -1.20 26.46 -9.97
C ILE A 264 0.12 27.03 -10.48
N ASP A 265 1.19 26.84 -9.71
CA ASP A 265 2.52 27.27 -10.12
C ASP A 265 3.14 26.24 -11.08
N TYR A 266 3.39 26.67 -12.31
CA TYR A 266 4.05 25.86 -13.34
C TYR A 266 5.56 26.12 -13.42
N SER A 267 6.10 27.03 -12.60
CA SER A 267 7.51 27.42 -12.60
C SER A 267 8.44 26.21 -12.40
N GLU A 268 8.05 25.28 -11.52
CA GLU A 268 8.81 24.07 -11.25
C GLU A 268 8.84 23.11 -12.44
N ILE A 269 7.75 22.98 -13.20
CA ILE A 269 7.68 22.14 -14.41
C ILE A 269 8.61 22.71 -15.49
N ALA A 270 8.66 24.04 -15.61
CA ALA A 270 9.50 24.71 -16.59
C ALA A 270 11.00 24.66 -16.24
N SER A 271 11.33 24.62 -14.94
CA SER A 271 12.73 24.64 -14.46
C SER A 271 13.40 23.27 -14.42
N ASN A 272 12.63 22.18 -14.36
CA ASN A 272 13.17 20.83 -14.22
C ASN A 272 13.45 20.14 -15.58
N PRO A 273 14.51 19.33 -15.67
CA PRO A 273 14.78 18.54 -16.87
C PRO A 273 13.74 17.42 -17.05
N TRP A 274 13.38 17.14 -18.31
CA TRP A 274 12.43 16.08 -18.68
C TRP A 274 12.83 14.68 -18.19
N ILE A 275 14.14 14.40 -18.11
CA ILE A 275 14.67 13.14 -17.59
C ILE A 275 15.71 13.47 -16.53
N ARG A 276 15.51 12.92 -15.33
CA ARG A 276 16.42 13.07 -14.19
C ARG A 276 16.57 11.73 -13.48
N ALA A 277 17.81 11.40 -13.11
CA ALA A 277 18.04 10.25 -12.24
C ALA A 277 17.44 10.50 -10.84
N PRO A 278 16.81 9.51 -10.21
CA PRO A 278 16.25 9.66 -8.86
C PRO A 278 17.39 9.93 -7.87
N SER A 279 17.26 10.99 -7.07
CA SER A 279 18.20 11.23 -5.97
C SER A 279 17.95 10.21 -4.87
N ALA A 280 19.01 9.45 -4.53
CA ALA A 280 19.04 8.59 -3.36
C ALA A 280 19.95 9.23 -2.30
N TYR A 281 19.50 9.21 -1.05
CA TYR A 281 20.29 9.69 0.09
C TYR A 281 20.83 8.50 0.86
N PHE A 282 22.13 8.29 0.77
CA PHE A 282 22.84 7.23 1.46
C PHE A 282 23.43 7.78 2.76
N GLY A 283 22.69 7.67 3.86
CA GLY A 283 23.08 8.25 5.13
C GLY A 283 22.86 7.34 6.33
N LEU A 284 23.08 6.02 6.21
CA LEU A 284 22.79 5.10 7.30
C LEU A 284 23.65 5.38 8.53
N LYS A 285 22.98 5.73 9.64
CA LYS A 285 23.59 5.80 10.96
C LYS A 285 22.90 4.81 11.88
N PHE A 286 23.66 3.89 12.44
CA PHE A 286 23.14 2.91 13.39
C PHE A 286 23.19 3.49 14.80
N ASP A 287 22.02 3.76 15.35
CA ASP A 287 21.83 4.22 16.72
C ASP A 287 20.92 3.23 17.47
N ALA A 288 21.39 2.71 18.59
CA ALA A 288 20.67 1.67 19.33
C ALA A 288 19.33 2.17 19.89
N GLY A 289 19.24 3.45 20.29
CA GLY A 289 18.00 4.06 20.76
C GLY A 289 16.95 4.13 19.66
N SER A 290 17.35 4.62 18.49
CA SER A 290 16.51 4.68 17.29
C SER A 290 16.05 3.30 16.83
N ILE A 291 16.94 2.30 16.84
CA ILE A 291 16.60 0.91 16.53
C ILE A 291 15.56 0.38 17.52
N GLY A 292 15.78 0.56 18.83
CA GLY A 292 14.85 0.12 19.87
C GLY A 292 13.46 0.73 19.75
N MET A 293 13.37 2.00 19.32
CA MET A 293 12.10 2.69 19.08
C MET A 293 11.34 2.15 17.86
N VAL A 294 12.04 1.77 16.78
CA VAL A 294 11.43 1.29 15.54
C VAL A 294 11.00 -0.19 15.62
N MET A 295 11.72 -1.02 16.37
CA MET A 295 11.47 -2.47 16.42
C MET A 295 10.02 -2.90 16.72
N PRO A 296 9.27 -2.26 17.64
CA PRO A 296 7.88 -2.61 17.90
C PRO A 296 6.96 -2.53 16.68
N ILE A 297 7.29 -1.70 15.67
CA ILE A 297 6.53 -1.59 14.43
C ILE A 297 6.51 -2.90 13.65
N LEU A 298 7.49 -3.79 13.87
CA LEU A 298 7.48 -5.12 13.25
C LEU A 298 6.15 -5.87 13.49
N VAL A 299 5.58 -5.75 14.68
CA VAL A 299 4.29 -6.39 15.00
C VAL A 299 3.17 -5.80 14.15
N VAL A 300 3.21 -4.48 13.94
CA VAL A 300 2.26 -3.76 13.09
C VAL A 300 2.37 -4.23 11.64
N LEU A 301 3.59 -4.36 11.09
CA LEU A 301 3.81 -4.84 9.73
C LEU A 301 3.33 -6.27 9.51
N LEU A 302 3.59 -7.13 10.49
CA LEU A 302 3.13 -8.51 10.45
C LEU A 302 1.60 -8.57 10.46
N ALA A 303 0.94 -7.78 11.32
CA ALA A 303 -0.51 -7.69 11.40
C ALA A 303 -1.13 -7.12 10.11
N GLU A 304 -0.57 -6.03 9.58
CA GLU A 304 -1.05 -5.36 8.36
C GLU A 304 -1.06 -6.30 7.14
N ASN A 305 -0.03 -7.15 7.05
CA ASN A 305 0.11 -8.10 5.95
C ASN A 305 -0.45 -9.50 6.27
N LEU A 306 -0.93 -9.76 7.50
CA LEU A 306 -1.66 -10.98 7.89
C LEU A 306 -3.12 -10.89 7.39
N GLY A 307 -3.28 -10.76 6.08
CA GLY A 307 -4.57 -10.63 5.40
C GLY A 307 -5.03 -11.91 4.70
N PRO A 308 -5.99 -11.81 3.75
CA PRO A 308 -6.58 -12.94 3.02
C PRO A 308 -5.59 -13.81 2.23
N MET A 309 -4.33 -13.39 2.12
CA MET A 309 -3.27 -14.00 1.30
C MET A 309 -2.49 -15.08 2.05
N LEU A 310 -3.15 -15.82 2.93
CA LEU A 310 -2.55 -16.78 3.88
C LEU A 310 -1.58 -17.76 3.22
N ARG A 311 -1.87 -18.20 1.99
CA ARG A 311 -1.03 -19.16 1.25
C ARG A 311 0.33 -18.60 0.80
N PHE A 312 0.45 -17.29 0.59
CA PHE A 312 1.68 -16.64 0.13
C PHE A 312 2.26 -15.66 1.14
N VAL A 313 1.78 -15.68 2.39
CA VAL A 313 2.08 -14.67 3.40
C VAL A 313 3.57 -14.53 3.70
N GLY A 314 4.33 -15.64 3.78
CA GLY A 314 5.78 -15.56 3.98
C GLY A 314 6.52 -14.86 2.83
N ARG A 315 6.04 -15.03 1.59
CA ARG A 315 6.60 -14.37 0.40
C ARG A 315 6.17 -12.92 0.29
N ALA A 316 4.94 -12.62 0.73
CA ALA A 316 4.47 -11.25 0.87
C ALA A 316 5.35 -10.51 1.90
N TYR A 317 5.54 -11.07 3.11
CA TYR A 317 6.41 -10.49 4.14
C TYR A 317 7.84 -10.26 3.64
N LEU A 318 8.41 -11.20 2.87
CA LEU A 318 9.77 -11.02 2.35
C LEU A 318 9.81 -9.90 1.30
N GLY A 319 8.82 -9.83 0.41
CA GLY A 319 8.72 -8.73 -0.56
C GLY A 319 8.58 -7.37 0.12
N ASP A 320 7.78 -7.32 1.17
CA ASP A 320 7.53 -6.13 2.00
C ASP A 320 8.79 -5.67 2.73
N ALA A 321 9.49 -6.62 3.39
CA ALA A 321 10.77 -6.38 4.05
C ALA A 321 11.84 -5.87 3.07
N LEU A 322 11.89 -6.41 1.85
CA LEU A 322 12.81 -5.95 0.81
C LEU A 322 12.43 -4.55 0.30
N GLY A 323 11.15 -4.21 0.23
CA GLY A 323 10.69 -2.85 -0.07
C GLY A 323 11.13 -1.84 1.00
N CYS A 324 10.94 -2.18 2.28
CA CYS A 324 11.47 -1.39 3.40
C CYS A 324 13.01 -1.26 3.34
N LEU A 325 13.71 -2.33 2.95
CA LEU A 325 15.16 -2.29 2.77
C LEU A 325 15.57 -1.33 1.64
N VAL A 326 14.90 -1.38 0.49
CA VAL A 326 15.11 -0.43 -0.61
C VAL A 326 14.86 1.01 -0.14
N ALA A 327 13.78 1.26 0.60
CA ALA A 327 13.48 2.59 1.16
C ALA A 327 14.60 3.07 2.09
N SER A 328 15.07 2.22 3.00
CA SER A 328 16.13 2.57 3.95
C SER A 328 17.46 2.91 3.27
N LEU A 329 17.78 2.23 2.17
CA LEU A 329 19.00 2.46 1.40
C LEU A 329 18.92 3.74 0.55
N THR A 330 17.74 4.07 0.05
CA THR A 330 17.55 5.23 -0.83
C THR A 330 17.15 6.50 -0.08
N GLY A 331 16.81 6.36 1.20
CA GLY A 331 16.33 7.43 2.05
C GLY A 331 14.87 7.80 1.83
N ALA A 332 14.09 6.92 1.21
CA ALA A 332 12.64 7.05 1.09
C ALA A 332 11.95 6.64 2.41
N VAL A 333 10.67 6.97 2.52
CA VAL A 333 9.80 6.47 3.60
C VAL A 333 9.62 4.96 3.42
N PRO A 334 9.58 4.14 4.50
CA PRO A 334 9.36 2.71 4.41
C PRO A 334 8.15 2.33 3.55
N PHE A 335 8.33 1.37 2.66
CA PHE A 335 7.27 0.90 1.78
C PHE A 335 6.61 -0.37 2.33
N THR A 336 5.28 -0.37 2.46
CA THR A 336 4.49 -1.53 2.86
C THR A 336 3.31 -1.78 1.91
N THR A 337 2.74 -2.98 1.93
CA THR A 337 1.49 -3.31 1.20
C THR A 337 0.41 -2.26 1.47
N TYR A 338 -0.08 -1.65 0.39
CA TYR A 338 -0.99 -0.52 0.48
C TYR A 338 -2.45 -0.98 0.44
N ALA A 339 -3.15 -0.88 1.57
CA ALA A 339 -4.51 -1.38 1.73
C ALA A 339 -5.54 -0.65 0.83
N GLU A 340 -5.32 0.64 0.52
CA GLU A 340 -6.22 1.39 -0.37
C GLU A 340 -6.27 0.78 -1.78
N ASN A 341 -5.15 0.24 -2.27
CA ASN A 341 -5.10 -0.43 -3.57
C ASN A 341 -5.85 -1.76 -3.55
N ILE A 342 -5.97 -2.43 -2.41
CA ILE A 342 -6.83 -3.61 -2.26
C ILE A 342 -8.31 -3.19 -2.38
N GLY A 343 -8.69 -2.05 -1.81
CA GLY A 343 -10.06 -1.51 -1.93
C GLY A 343 -10.44 -1.07 -3.35
N VAL A 344 -9.45 -0.84 -4.24
CA VAL A 344 -9.68 -0.58 -5.68
C VAL A 344 -9.90 -1.88 -6.48
N LEU A 345 -9.43 -3.02 -5.97
CA LEU A 345 -9.60 -4.32 -6.63
C LEU A 345 -11.02 -4.91 -6.46
N VAL A 346 -11.80 -4.40 -5.50
CA VAL A 346 -13.19 -4.81 -5.19
C VAL A 346 -14.19 -3.98 -5.98
#